data_AF-A0A940ZV52-F1
#
_entry.id   AF-A0A940ZV52-F1
#
_cell.length_a   1.000
_cell.length_b   1.000
_cell.length_c   1.000
_cell.angle_alpha   90.00
_cell.angle_beta   90.00
_cell.angle_gamma   90.00
#
_symmetry.space_group_name_H-M   'P 1'
#
loop_
_entity.id
_entity.type
_entity.pdbx_description
1 polymer ?
#
loop_
_entity_poly.entity_id
_entity_poly.type
_entity_poly.pdbx_seq_one_letter_code
_entity_poly.pdbx_strand_id
1 'polypeptide(L)'
;RNKTDGNMVYKTRYLIPLRDGLTAELDLFEEILQGLIIVEVEFPDLQSADDFCPPEWFGLDLSSDRRFTNYHLSKLSDLSELG
;
A
#
# COMPACT_ATOMS: atom_id res chain seq x y z
N ARG A 1 -23.92 -4.66 -7.48
CA ARG A 1 -23.72 -3.27 -7.95
C ARG A 1 -22.23 -2.98 -7.81
N ASN A 2 -21.45 -3.13 -8.88
CA ASN A 2 -20.02 -2.77 -8.86
C ASN A 2 -19.94 -1.26 -8.99
N LYS A 3 -19.53 -0.58 -7.92
CA LYS A 3 -19.04 0.80 -8.01
C LYS A 3 -17.62 0.71 -8.53
N THR A 4 -17.43 0.89 -9.83
CA THR A 4 -16.09 1.19 -10.37
C THR A 4 -16.24 2.42 -11.26
N ASP A 5 -16.09 3.58 -10.64
CA ASP A 5 -15.98 4.89 -11.29
C ASP A 5 -14.47 5.25 -11.40
N GLY A 6 -13.66 4.31 -11.90
CA GLY A 6 -12.20 4.38 -11.96
C GLY A 6 -11.57 3.17 -12.66
N ASN A 7 -10.25 3.20 -12.88
CA ASN A 7 -9.51 2.09 -13.50
C ASN A 7 -9.50 0.88 -12.56
N MET A 8 -9.60 -0.32 -13.12
CA MET A 8 -9.51 -1.56 -12.35
C MET A 8 -8.07 -1.77 -11.92
N VAL A 9 -7.83 -1.87 -10.60
CA VAL A 9 -6.49 -2.06 -10.04
C VAL A 9 -6.26 -3.55 -9.82
N TYR A 10 -5.21 -4.09 -10.43
CA TYR A 10 -4.79 -5.47 -10.29
C TYR A 10 -3.55 -5.53 -9.39
N LYS A 11 -3.59 -6.43 -8.40
CA LYS A 11 -2.48 -6.63 -7.46
C LYS A 11 -2.51 -8.03 -6.86
N THR A 12 -1.32 -8.56 -6.59
CA THR A 12 -1.13 -9.74 -5.75
C THR A 12 -0.77 -9.28 -4.34
N ARG A 13 -1.59 -9.67 -3.35
CA ARG A 13 -1.39 -9.33 -1.93
C ARG A 13 -0.82 -10.51 -1.14
N TYR A 14 0.33 -10.30 -0.51
CA TYR A 14 0.91 -11.23 0.46
C TYR A 14 0.66 -10.73 1.88
N LEU A 15 0.20 -11.62 2.75
CA LEU A 15 0.02 -11.34 4.18
C LEU A 15 1.24 -11.90 4.93
N ILE A 16 2.05 -11.00 5.48
CA ILE A 16 3.28 -11.34 6.17
C ILE A 16 3.09 -11.04 7.67
N PRO A 17 3.04 -12.06 8.54
CA PRO A 17 2.96 -11.85 9.97
C PRO A 17 4.18 -11.08 10.48
N LEU A 18 3.93 -10.05 11.28
CA LEU A 18 4.95 -9.27 11.98
C LEU A 18 4.93 -9.58 13.49
N ARG A 19 5.78 -8.88 14.25
CA ARG A 19 5.76 -8.94 15.71
C ARG A 19 4.48 -8.32 16.26
N ASP A 20 4.19 -8.59 17.53
CA ASP A 20 3.08 -8.00 18.27
C ASP A 20 1.68 -8.26 17.67
N GLY A 21 1.56 -9.33 16.88
CA GLY A 21 0.31 -9.72 16.23
C GLY A 21 -0.07 -8.87 15.02
N LEU A 22 0.81 -7.97 14.57
CA LEU A 22 0.61 -7.17 13.38
C LEU A 22 0.77 -8.03 12.10
N THR A 23 0.19 -7.56 11.01
CA THR A 23 0.35 -8.18 9.69
C THR A 23 0.70 -7.08 8.69
N ALA A 24 1.75 -7.31 7.91
CA ALA A 24 2.07 -6.50 6.75
C ALA A 24 1.33 -7.04 5.53
N GLU A 25 0.55 -6.17 4.88
CA GLU A 25 -0.03 -6.41 3.57
C GLU A 25 0.96 -5.91 2.50
N LEU A 26 1.68 -6.85 1.88
CA LEU A 26 2.60 -6.56 0.78
C LEU A 26 1.85 -6.68 -0.55
N ASP A 27 1.58 -5.55 -1.18
CA ASP A 27 0.90 -5.43 -2.46
C ASP A 27 1.90 -5.28 -3.61
N LEU A 28 1.90 -6.26 -4.51
CA LEU A 28 2.60 -6.19 -5.80
C LEU A 28 1.58 -5.81 -6.86
N PHE A 29 1.67 -4.58 -7.35
CA PHE A 29 0.75 -4.07 -8.35
C PHE A 29 1.11 -4.58 -9.75
N GLU A 30 0.09 -4.77 -10.57
CA GLU A 30 0.15 -5.33 -11.91
C GLU A 30 -0.40 -4.35 -12.96
N GLU A 31 -0.28 -4.71 -14.24
CA GLU A 31 -0.72 -3.91 -15.38
C GLU A 31 -0.18 -2.46 -15.37
N ILE A 32 -1.08 -1.47 -15.34
CA ILE A 32 -0.76 -0.03 -15.37
C ILE A 32 0.18 0.37 -14.21
N LEU A 33 0.08 -0.34 -13.09
CA LEU A 33 0.86 -0.07 -11.87
C LEU A 33 2.00 -1.08 -11.70
N GLN A 34 2.36 -1.83 -12.75
CA GLN A 34 3.43 -2.82 -12.69
C GLN A 34 4.75 -2.20 -12.22
N GLY A 35 5.37 -2.84 -11.23
CA GLY A 35 6.62 -2.39 -10.62
C GLY A 35 6.43 -1.55 -9.35
N LEU A 36 5.20 -1.11 -9.07
CA LEU A 36 4.86 -0.52 -7.77
C LEU A 36 4.68 -1.63 -6.74
N ILE A 37 5.36 -1.49 -5.60
CA ILE A 37 5.27 -2.38 -4.46
C ILE A 37 4.98 -1.52 -3.23
N ILE A 38 3.90 -1.83 -2.52
CA ILE A 38 3.50 -1.10 -1.31
C ILE A 38 3.37 -2.10 -0.16
N VAL A 39 3.74 -1.66 1.04
CA VAL A 39 3.50 -2.38 2.28
C VAL A 39 2.59 -1.53 3.16
N GLU A 40 1.43 -2.07 3.53
CA GLU A 40 0.51 -1.46 4.49
C GLU A 40 0.50 -2.28 5.78
N VAL A 41 0.46 -1.61 6.93
CA VAL A 41 0.30 -2.25 8.25
C VAL A 41 -0.84 -1.53 8.97
N GLU A 42 -1.86 -2.28 9.38
CA GLU A 42 -2.95 -1.74 10.18
C GLU A 42 -2.62 -1.82 11.67
N PHE A 43 -2.76 -0.70 12.37
CA PHE A 43 -2.52 -0.59 13.81
C PHE A 43 -3.84 -0.38 14.56
N PRO A 44 -3.97 -0.90 15.79
CA PRO A 44 -5.17 -0.71 16.60
C PRO A 44 -5.36 0.74 17.08
N ASP A 45 -4.28 1.49 17.21
CA ASP A 45 -4.27 2.87 17.69
C ASP A 45 -3.02 3.62 17.17
N LEU A 46 -3.04 4.94 17.35
CA LEU A 46 -1.94 5.82 16.93
C LEU A 46 -0.64 5.55 17.70
N GLN A 47 -0.72 5.20 18.98
CA GLN A 47 0.48 4.94 19.79
C GLN A 47 1.25 3.73 19.26
N SER A 48 0.53 2.66 18.90
CA SER A 48 1.09 1.45 18.30
C SER A 48 1.74 1.73 16.94
N ALA A 49 1.19 2.67 16.17
CA ALA A 49 1.77 3.13 14.91
C ALA A 49 3.04 3.99 15.13
N ASP A 50 2.99 4.91 16.09
CA ASP A 50 4.13 5.79 16.44
C ASP A 50 5.32 5.01 17.02
N ASP A 51 5.05 3.94 17.77
CA ASP A 51 6.06 3.05 18.35
C ASP A 51 6.55 1.95 17.38
N PHE A 52 5.93 1.84 16.20
CA PHE A 52 6.25 0.79 15.24
C PHE A 52 7.65 0.98 14.66
N CYS A 53 8.48 -0.06 14.79
CA CYS A 53 9.78 -0.13 14.14
C CYS A 53 9.68 -0.97 12.86
N PRO A 54 9.68 -0.35 11.66
CA PRO A 54 9.56 -1.09 10.41
C PRO A 54 10.76 -2.04 10.21
N PRO A 55 10.54 -3.27 9.71
CA PRO A 55 11.61 -4.18 9.31
C PRO A 55 12.54 -3.58 8.24
N GLU A 56 13.79 -4.05 8.17
CA GLU A 56 14.80 -3.55 7.19
C GLU A 56 14.40 -3.69 5.72
N TRP A 57 13.48 -4.61 5.40
CA TRP A 57 12.99 -4.81 4.04
C TRP A 57 11.87 -3.83 3.65
N PHE A 58 11.32 -3.06 4.59
CA PHE A 58 10.41 -1.98 4.27
C PHE A 58 11.18 -0.90 3.50
N GLY A 59 10.50 -0.31 2.52
CA GLY A 59 11.06 0.76 1.71
C GLY A 59 10.94 2.13 2.37
N LEU A 60 10.76 3.15 1.52
CA LEU A 60 10.47 4.51 1.97
C LEU A 60 9.18 4.54 2.78
N ASP A 61 9.16 5.32 3.85
CA ASP A 61 7.92 5.61 4.58
C ASP A 61 7.03 6.53 3.74
N LEU A 62 5.85 6.02 3.39
CA LEU A 62 4.83 6.69 2.58
C LEU A 62 3.58 7.05 3.39
N SER A 63 3.60 6.91 4.72
CA SER A 63 2.42 7.07 5.59
C SER A 63 1.74 8.44 5.46
N SER A 64 2.51 9.48 5.10
CA SER A 64 2.00 10.84 4.88
C SER A 64 1.81 11.22 3.40
N ASP A 65 2.22 10.36 2.47
CA ASP A 65 2.17 10.66 1.04
C ASP A 65 0.84 10.22 0.41
N ARG A 66 -0.03 11.20 0.18
CA ARG A 66 -1.37 10.99 -0.39
C ARG A 66 -1.34 10.42 -1.81
N ARG A 67 -0.21 10.50 -2.52
CA ARG A 67 -0.04 9.93 -3.87
C ARG A 67 -0.20 8.41 -3.90
N PHE A 68 0.15 7.73 -2.81
CA PHE A 68 0.13 6.28 -2.73
C PHE A 68 -1.15 5.72 -2.09
N THR A 69 -2.15 6.57 -1.83
CA THR A 69 -3.44 6.11 -1.34
C THR A 69 -4.20 5.35 -2.44
N ASN A 70 -4.94 4.30 -2.08
CA ASN A 70 -5.75 3.51 -3.02
C ASN A 70 -6.68 4.38 -3.90
N TYR A 71 -7.22 5.47 -3.34
CA TYR A 71 -8.03 6.42 -4.10
C TYR A 71 -7.26 7.09 -5.23
N HIS A 72 -6.03 7.53 -4.98
CA HIS A 72 -5.22 8.16 -6.02
C HIS A 72 -4.73 7.13 -7.03
N LEU A 73 -4.26 5.96 -6.56
CA LEU A 73 -3.81 4.87 -7.43
C LEU A 73 -4.89 4.41 -8.40
N SER A 74 -6.17 4.37 -7.98
CA SER A 74 -7.29 3.99 -8.86
C SER A 74 -7.59 4.98 -10.00
N LYS A 75 -7.00 6.18 -9.95
CA LYS A 75 -7.17 7.22 -10.97
C LYS A 75 -6.01 7.29 -11.95
N LEU A 76 -4.89 6.64 -11.65
CA LEU A 76 -3.73 6.68 -12.51
C LEU A 76 -3.97 5.89 -13.78
N SER A 77 -3.48 6.42 -14.89
CA SER A 77 -3.46 5.75 -16.21
C SER A 77 -2.09 5.18 -16.54
N ASP A 78 -1.05 5.65 -15.86
CA ASP A 78 0.34 5.22 -16.02
C ASP A 78 1.13 5.48 -14.72
N LEU A 79 2.12 4.64 -14.42
CA LEU A 79 2.96 4.78 -13.22
C LEU A 79 3.78 6.08 -13.22
N SER A 80 4.13 6.62 -14.39
CA SER A 80 4.87 7.89 -14.52
C SER A 80 4.12 9.11 -13.98
N GLU A 81 2.81 9.00 -13.76
CA GLU A 81 2.00 10.06 -13.13
C GLU A 81 2.28 10.24 -11.63
N LEU A 82 2.98 9.30 -10.98
CA LEU A 82 3.39 9.44 -9.58
C LEU A 82 4.53 10.44 -9.36
N GLY A 83 5.22 10.85 -10.44
CA GLY A 83 6.33 11.82 -10.44
C GLY A 83 7.70 11.18 -10.55
#